data_AF-A0A1Y5S7V0-F1
#
_entry.id   AF-A0A1Y5S7V0-F1
#
_cell.length_a   1.000
_cell.length_b   1.000
_cell.length_c   1.000
_cell.angle_alpha   90.00
_cell.angle_beta   90.00
_cell.angle_gamma   90.00
#
_symmetry.space_group_name_H-M   'P 1'
#
loop_
_entity.id
_entity.type
_entity.pdbx_description
1 polymer ?
#
loop_
_entity_poly.entity_id
_entity_poly.type
_entity_poly.pdbx_seq_one_letter_code
_entity_poly.pdbx_strand_id
1 'polypeptide(L)'
;MRPRFALALFPLTIIIACTQFPQLDDAVSTDARDAPYPDLVPVENIQNQVPDTQVEPTTVEEVEARAARLKERAQQLRGPVVDDATHRRMKQGVQ
;
A
#
# COMPACT_ATOMS: atom_id res chain seq x y z
N MET A 1 40.42 30.23 4.37
CA MET A 1 39.56 29.34 5.19
C MET A 1 38.10 29.49 4.78
N ARG A 2 37.68 29.04 3.59
CA ARG A 2 36.26 29.14 3.15
C ARG A 2 35.68 27.99 2.30
N PRO A 3 36.41 26.95 1.82
CA PRO A 3 35.76 25.86 1.07
C PRO A 3 35.17 24.76 1.98
N ARG A 4 35.61 24.68 3.26
CA ARG A 4 35.15 23.66 4.22
C ARG A 4 33.73 23.91 4.74
N PHE A 5 33.30 25.16 4.80
CA PHE A 5 31.93 25.53 5.16
C PHE A 5 30.92 25.13 4.08
N ALA A 6 31.30 25.19 2.80
CA ALA A 6 30.46 24.75 1.69
C ALA A 6 30.26 23.22 1.69
N LEU A 7 31.30 22.46 2.05
CA LEU A 7 31.23 20.99 2.15
C LEU A 7 30.37 20.52 3.34
N ALA A 8 30.38 21.27 4.45
CA ALA A 8 29.59 20.96 5.64
C ALA A 8 28.09 21.28 5.51
N LEU A 9 27.71 22.17 4.59
CA LEU A 9 26.31 22.55 4.35
C LEU A 9 25.56 21.56 3.44
N PHE A 10 26.29 20.75 2.67
CA PHE A 10 25.76 19.78 1.71
C PHE A 10 24.89 18.65 2.30
N PRO A 11 25.25 17.99 3.42
CA PRO A 11 24.40 16.94 3.98
C PRO A 11 23.11 17.47 4.61
N LEU A 12 23.07 18.77 4.96
CA LEU A 12 21.92 19.40 5.60
C LEU A 12 20.75 19.63 4.62
N THR A 13 21.02 19.83 3.33
CA THR A 13 19.97 20.01 2.30
C THR A 13 19.31 18.70 1.87
N ILE A 14 19.98 17.56 2.08
CA ILE A 14 19.48 16.23 1.70
C ILE A 14 18.26 15.81 2.57
N ILE A 15 18.19 16.30 3.82
CA ILE A 15 17.08 15.97 4.73
C ILE A 15 15.82 16.79 4.41
N ILE A 16 15.97 18.00 3.85
CA ILE A 16 14.86 18.92 3.54
C ILE A 16 14.21 18.56 2.20
N ALA A 17 14.88 17.77 1.36
CA ALA A 17 14.38 17.33 0.05
C ALA A 17 13.48 16.07 0.10
N CYS A 18 13.24 15.49 1.28
CA CYS A 18 12.33 14.35 1.44
C CYS A 18 10.87 14.80 1.36
N THR A 19 10.44 14.98 0.11
CA THR A 19 9.10 15.14 -0.47
C THR A 19 8.67 16.57 -0.81
N GLN A 20 8.88 16.92 -2.09
CA GLN A 20 8.21 18.03 -2.74
C GLN A 20 6.75 17.60 -2.97
N PHE A 21 5.84 18.02 -2.09
CA PHE A 21 4.40 17.84 -2.31
C PHE A 21 4.06 18.54 -3.64
N PRO A 22 3.48 17.84 -4.63
CA PRO A 22 3.11 18.49 -5.88
C PRO A 22 2.09 19.59 -5.54
N GLN A 23 2.22 20.76 -6.18
CA GLN A 23 1.20 21.81 -6.08
C GLN A 23 -0.11 21.29 -6.68
N LEU A 24 -0.93 20.66 -5.84
CA LEU A 24 -2.28 20.19 -6.20
C LEU A 24 -3.22 21.35 -6.50
N ASP A 25 -2.86 22.56 -6.07
CA ASP A 25 -3.64 23.77 -6.33
C ASP A 25 -3.79 24.07 -7.81
N ASP A 26 -2.82 23.69 -8.64
CA ASP A 26 -2.89 23.82 -10.10
C ASP A 26 -3.46 22.56 -10.78
N ALA A 27 -3.60 21.45 -10.05
CA ALA A 27 -4.12 20.20 -10.60
C ALA A 27 -5.65 20.22 -10.76
N VAL A 28 -6.34 21.15 -10.10
CA VAL A 28 -7.79 21.32 -10.18
C VAL A 28 -8.09 22.69 -10.77
N SER A 29 -8.66 22.70 -11.98
CA SER A 29 -9.09 23.95 -12.63
C SER A 29 -10.12 24.68 -11.77
N THR A 30 -10.24 26.00 -11.96
CA THR A 30 -11.31 26.81 -11.35
C THR A 30 -12.68 26.22 -11.64
N ASP A 31 -12.90 25.80 -12.89
CA ASP A 31 -14.16 25.19 -13.34
C ASP A 31 -14.45 23.88 -12.61
N ALA A 32 -13.43 23.07 -12.31
CA ALA A 32 -13.59 21.82 -11.57
C ALA A 32 -13.83 22.06 -10.07
N ARG A 33 -13.33 23.16 -9.50
CA ARG A 33 -13.61 23.58 -8.12
C ARG A 33 -15.04 24.10 -7.93
N ASP A 34 -15.54 24.81 -8.93
CA ASP A 34 -16.89 25.41 -8.92
C ASP A 34 -17.96 24.46 -9.49
N ALA A 35 -17.56 23.31 -10.03
CA ALA A 35 -18.49 22.31 -10.56
C ALA A 35 -19.39 21.75 -9.45
N PRO A 36 -20.69 21.51 -9.74
CA PRO A 36 -21.56 20.80 -8.82
C PRO A 36 -21.02 19.39 -8.56
N TYR A 37 -21.18 18.93 -7.33
CA TYR A 37 -20.86 17.56 -6.97
C TYR A 37 -21.71 16.61 -7.83
N PRO A 38 -21.15 15.51 -8.36
CA PRO A 38 -21.92 14.60 -9.20
C PRO A 38 -23.04 13.93 -8.41
N ASP A 39 -24.14 13.65 -9.10
CA ASP A 39 -25.23 12.89 -8.53
C ASP A 39 -24.79 11.46 -8.23
N LEU A 40 -25.16 10.96 -7.06
CA LEU A 40 -24.92 9.58 -6.69
C LEU A 40 -25.87 8.68 -7.49
N VAL A 41 -25.29 7.80 -8.31
CA VAL A 41 -26.07 6.77 -9.01
C VAL A 41 -26.28 5.55 -8.08
N PRO A 42 -27.50 4.99 -8.03
CA PRO A 42 -27.76 3.74 -7.32
C PRO A 42 -26.80 2.62 -7.75
N VAL A 43 -26.36 1.80 -6.79
CA VAL A 43 -25.36 0.74 -7.03
C VAL A 43 -25.86 -0.28 -8.06
N GLU A 44 -27.17 -0.53 -8.09
CA GLU A 44 -27.84 -1.41 -9.04
C GLU A 44 -27.61 -0.97 -10.49
N ASN A 45 -27.49 0.34 -10.74
CA ASN A 45 -27.21 0.89 -12.06
C ASN A 45 -25.76 0.67 -12.52
N ILE A 46 -24.84 0.46 -11.56
CA ILE A 46 -23.42 0.18 -11.81
C ILE A 46 -23.21 -1.32 -12.05
N GLN A 47 -23.85 -2.18 -11.26
CA GLN A 47 -23.68 -3.64 -11.33
C GLN A 47 -24.01 -4.19 -12.72
N ASN A 48 -25.04 -3.66 -13.38
CA ASN A 48 -25.45 -4.08 -14.73
C ASN A 48 -24.44 -3.70 -15.83
N GLN A 49 -23.44 -2.86 -15.53
CA GLN A 49 -22.39 -2.43 -16.46
C GLN A 49 -21.05 -3.11 -16.21
N VAL A 50 -20.93 -3.86 -15.11
CA VAL A 50 -19.73 -4.66 -14.85
C VAL A 50 -19.85 -5.91 -15.73
N PRO A 51 -18.94 -6.12 -16.70
CA PRO A 51 -18.92 -7.38 -17.44
C PRO A 51 -18.83 -8.52 -16.43
N ASP A 52 -19.59 -9.59 -16.67
CA ASP A 52 -19.56 -10.77 -15.83
C ASP A 52 -18.10 -11.12 -15.50
N THR A 53 -17.82 -11.32 -14.21
CA THR A 53 -16.45 -11.58 -13.75
C THR A 53 -15.91 -12.71 -14.59
N GLN A 54 -14.89 -12.41 -15.41
CA GLN A 54 -14.20 -13.39 -16.24
C GLN A 54 -13.39 -14.29 -15.31
N VAL A 55 -14.08 -15.24 -14.69
CA VAL A 55 -13.42 -16.38 -14.08
C VAL A 55 -12.97 -17.24 -15.25
N GLU A 56 -11.67 -17.24 -15.49
CA GLU A 56 -11.06 -18.18 -16.43
C GLU A 56 -11.55 -19.59 -16.09
N PRO A 57 -12.00 -20.37 -17.08
CA PRO A 57 -12.44 -21.73 -16.84
C PRO A 57 -11.28 -22.53 -16.25
N THR A 58 -11.37 -22.85 -14.97
CA THR A 58 -10.39 -23.67 -14.25
C THR A 58 -11.02 -25.03 -13.96
N THR A 59 -10.21 -26.08 -14.00
CA THR A 59 -10.71 -27.42 -13.67
C THR A 59 -10.77 -27.62 -12.16
N VAL A 60 -11.56 -28.60 -11.71
CA VAL A 60 -11.65 -28.94 -10.29
C VAL A 60 -10.27 -29.36 -9.76
N GLU A 61 -9.50 -30.09 -10.56
CA GLU A 61 -8.15 -30.55 -10.23
C GLU A 61 -7.17 -29.40 -10.00
N GLU A 62 -7.26 -28.33 -10.80
CA GLU A 62 -6.43 -27.12 -10.63
C GLU A 62 -6.70 -26.41 -9.30
N VAL A 63 -7.98 -26.32 -8.93
CA VAL A 63 -8.42 -25.74 -7.65
C VAL A 63 -7.94 -26.60 -6.48
N GLU A 64 -8.10 -27.92 -6.57
CA GLU A 64 -7.64 -28.86 -5.54
C GLU A 64 -6.12 -28.82 -5.36
N ALA A 65 -5.36 -28.80 -6.45
CA ALA A 65 -3.91 -28.69 -6.42
C ALA A 65 -3.46 -27.38 -5.77
N ARG A 66 -4.14 -26.26 -6.07
CA ARG A 66 -3.89 -24.97 -5.42
C ARG A 66 -4.20 -25.03 -3.93
N ALA A 67 -5.33 -25.63 -3.56
CA ALA A 67 -5.73 -25.77 -2.16
C ALA A 67 -4.72 -26.61 -1.36
N ALA A 68 -4.20 -27.70 -1.93
CA ALA A 68 -3.16 -28.53 -1.32
C ALA A 68 -1.87 -27.72 -1.04
N ARG A 69 -1.37 -26.99 -2.05
CA ARG A 69 -0.18 -26.11 -1.88
C ARG A 69 -0.39 -25.04 -0.81
N LEU A 70 -1.58 -24.44 -0.74
CA LEU A 70 -1.90 -23.45 0.29
C LEU A 70 -1.93 -24.05 1.69
N LYS A 71 -2.50 -25.26 1.85
CA LYS A 71 -2.51 -25.99 3.14
C LYS A 71 -1.10 -26.32 3.62
N GLU A 72 -0.23 -26.77 2.71
CA GLU A 72 1.18 -27.05 3.02
C GLU A 72 1.92 -25.78 3.48
N ARG A 73 1.80 -24.68 2.73
CA ARG A 73 2.38 -23.38 3.13
C ARG A 73 1.86 -22.92 4.48
N ALA A 74 0.56 -23.09 4.74
CA ALA A 74 -0.02 -22.74 6.03
C ALA A 74 0.58 -23.57 7.17
N GLN A 75 0.84 -24.86 6.95
CA GLN A 75 1.51 -25.70 7.95
C GLN A 75 2.92 -25.18 8.27
N GLN A 76 3.67 -24.75 7.26
CA GLN A 76 5.00 -24.16 7.45
C GLN A 76 4.94 -22.84 8.25
N LEU A 77 3.87 -22.05 8.05
CA LEU A 77 3.68 -20.76 8.72
C LEU A 77 3.09 -20.85 10.13
N ARG A 78 2.70 -22.04 10.62
CA ARG A 78 2.12 -22.21 11.98
C ARG A 78 3.12 -22.02 13.11
N GLY A 79 4.42 -21.93 12.81
CA GLY A 79 5.45 -21.64 13.79
C GLY A 79 5.38 -20.19 14.32
N PRO A 80 5.97 -19.92 15.49
CA PRO A 80 6.08 -18.55 16.00
C PRO A 80 6.90 -17.68 15.04
N VAL A 81 6.30 -16.58 14.58
CA VAL A 81 6.95 -15.60 13.69
C VAL A 81 8.04 -14.81 14.43
N VAL A 82 7.89 -14.69 15.74
CA VAL A 82 8.82 -14.01 16.65
C VAL A 82 9.41 -15.06 17.59
N ASP A 83 10.74 -15.15 17.63
CA ASP A 83 11.42 -16.06 18.55
C ASP A 83 11.15 -15.69 20.02
N ASP A 84 11.26 -16.68 20.91
CA ASP A 84 10.91 -16.53 22.32
C ASP A 84 11.74 -15.46 23.05
N ALA A 85 12.98 -15.20 22.61
CA ALA A 85 13.81 -14.16 23.21
C ALA A 85 13.29 -12.77 22.80
N THR A 86 13.00 -12.57 21.52
CA THR A 86 12.41 -11.33 21.01
C THR A 86 11.02 -11.07 21.62
N HIS A 87 10.17 -12.10 21.73
CA HIS A 87 8.84 -11.96 22.32
C HIS A 87 8.91 -11.56 23.81
N ARG A 88 9.88 -12.10 24.57
CA ARG A 88 10.12 -11.68 25.96
C ARG A 88 10.57 -10.23 26.06
N ARG A 89 11.48 -9.78 25.19
CA ARG A 89 11.92 -8.37 25.12
C ARG A 89 10.74 -7.43 24.85
N MET A 90 9.84 -7.79 23.92
CA MET A 90 8.64 -7.00 23.63
C MET A 90 7.72 -6.89 24.84
N LYS A 91 7.54 -7.97 25.61
CA LYS A 91 6.74 -7.97 26.84
C LYS A 91 7.34 -7.11 27.95
N GLN A 92 8.65 -6.96 27.99
CA GLN A 92 9.34 -6.13 29.00
C GLN A 92 9.20 -4.62 28.72
N GLY A 93 8.94 -4.22 27.47
CA GLY A 93 8.83 -2.82 27.07
C GLY A 93 10.17 -2.08 27.04
N VAL A 94 10.14 -0.79 26.65
CA VAL A 94 11.30 0.12 26.73
C VAL A 94 11.08 1.02 27.94
N GLN A 95 12.07 1.08 28.83
CA GLN A 95 12.10 1.99 29.99
C GLN A 95 12.93 3.22 29.66
#